data_AF-A0ABD2LDI3-F1
#
_entry.id   AF-A0ABD2LDI3-F1
#
_cell.length_a   1.000
_cell.length_b   1.000
_cell.length_c   1.000
_cell.angle_alpha   90.00
_cell.angle_beta   90.00
_cell.angle_gamma   90.00
#
_symmetry.space_group_name_H-M   'P 1'
#
loop_
_entity.id
_entity.type
_entity.pdbx_description
1 polymer ?
#
loop_
_entity_poly.entity_id
_entity_poly.type
_entity_poly.pdbx_seq_one_letter_code
_entity_poly.pdbx_strand_id
1 'polypeptide(L)'
;MAFSPRPDGVPKVLKCYFGFYEDEWPSQLERLKTAFSNASSRVNFIVFVCLSFDDFFVPFDLTNEMTGERLTLKSADKNNKHFLLIRCPISRDENKWTKWEKEAIELEFKNQWNKIAINV
;
A
#
# COMPACT_ATOMS: atom_id res chain seq x y z
N MET A 1 11.24 5.73 6.05
CA MET A 1 11.24 4.27 6.26
C MET A 1 11.85 3.61 5.04
N ALA A 2 12.85 2.73 5.18
CA ALA A 2 13.54 2.09 4.05
C ALA A 2 13.08 0.64 3.89
N PHE A 3 12.52 0.30 2.73
CA PHE A 3 12.04 -1.04 2.42
C PHE A 3 13.02 -1.77 1.50
N SER A 4 13.92 -2.59 2.06
CA SER A 4 14.75 -3.49 1.25
C SER A 4 13.86 -4.48 0.46
N PRO A 5 14.17 -4.80 -0.81
CA PRO A 5 13.51 -5.87 -1.55
C PRO A 5 13.57 -7.22 -0.82
N ARG A 6 12.63 -8.13 -1.08
CA ARG A 6 12.75 -9.53 -0.64
C ARG A 6 13.61 -10.33 -1.63
N PRO A 7 14.48 -11.25 -1.17
CA PRO A 7 15.29 -12.10 -2.07
C PRO A 7 14.48 -12.99 -3.02
N ASP A 8 13.25 -13.33 -2.63
CA ASP A 8 12.30 -14.15 -3.41
C ASP A 8 11.48 -13.37 -4.46
N GLY A 9 11.67 -12.05 -4.54
CA GLY A 9 10.94 -11.18 -5.47
C GLY A 9 9.44 -11.01 -5.16
N VAL A 10 8.95 -11.53 -4.03
CA VAL A 10 7.58 -11.33 -3.53
C VAL A 10 7.48 -9.90 -2.95
N PRO A 11 6.35 -9.18 -3.08
CA PRO A 11 6.15 -7.93 -2.37
C PRO A 11 6.19 -8.13 -0.85
N LYS A 12 6.58 -7.08 -0.13
CA LYS A 12 6.32 -7.01 1.32
C LYS A 12 4.83 -6.72 1.53
N VAL A 13 4.10 -7.71 2.04
CA VAL A 13 2.69 -7.60 2.42
C VAL A 13 2.64 -7.06 3.85
N LEU A 14 2.06 -5.88 4.01
CA LEU A 14 2.10 -5.04 5.21
C LEU A 14 0.71 -4.50 5.57
N LYS A 15 0.61 -3.91 6.77
CA LYS A 15 -0.64 -3.64 7.47
C LYS A 15 -0.55 -2.29 8.16
N CYS A 16 -1.54 -1.43 7.94
CA CYS A 16 -1.67 -0.14 8.60
C CYS A 16 -3.12 0.09 9.02
N TYR A 17 -3.33 0.28 10.32
CA TYR A 17 -4.58 0.79 10.87
C TYR A 17 -4.40 2.29 11.06
N PHE A 18 -5.18 3.11 10.36
CA PHE A 18 -5.25 4.54 10.66
C PHE A 18 -6.41 4.78 11.61
N GLY A 19 -6.17 5.62 12.61
CA GLY A 19 -7.14 5.87 13.66
C GLY A 19 -6.88 7.18 14.41
N PHE A 20 -7.98 7.87 14.67
CA PHE A 20 -8.15 8.91 15.69
C PHE A 20 -7.53 10.30 15.45
N TYR A 21 -6.86 10.56 14.31
CA TYR A 21 -6.40 11.91 13.93
C TYR A 21 -6.61 12.18 12.43
N GLU A 22 -7.77 12.77 12.10
CA GLU A 22 -8.23 13.07 10.73
C GLU A 22 -7.29 14.08 10.03
N ASP A 23 -6.86 15.13 10.74
CA ASP A 23 -6.12 16.27 10.18
C ASP A 23 -4.74 15.91 9.56
N GLU A 24 -4.05 14.91 10.10
CA GLU A 24 -2.69 14.59 9.64
C GLU A 24 -2.67 13.76 8.36
N TRP A 25 -3.63 12.85 8.18
CA TRP A 25 -3.46 11.76 7.23
C TRP A 25 -3.44 12.18 5.74
N PRO A 26 -4.22 13.18 5.27
CA PRO A 26 -4.05 13.73 3.92
C PRO A 26 -2.62 14.23 3.67
N SER A 27 -1.98 14.85 4.67
CA SER A 27 -0.59 15.30 4.57
C SER A 27 0.39 14.13 4.47
N GLN A 28 0.14 13.03 5.18
CA GLN A 28 0.96 11.82 5.13
C GLN A 28 0.82 11.12 3.77
N LEU A 29 -0.36 11.13 3.16
CA LEU A 29 -0.60 10.59 1.82
C LEU A 29 0.09 11.41 0.73
N GLU A 30 0.06 12.75 0.78
CA GLU A 30 0.82 13.59 -0.16
C GLU A 30 2.33 13.47 0.05
N ARG A 31 2.81 13.36 1.30
CA ARG A 31 4.22 13.05 1.61
C ARG A 31 4.65 11.71 1.02
N LEU A 32 3.77 10.69 1.05
CA LEU A 32 4.03 9.39 0.42
C LEU A 32 4.11 9.51 -1.12
N LYS A 33 3.17 10.22 -1.76
CA LYS A 33 3.20 10.45 -3.22
C LYS A 33 4.49 11.16 -3.63
N THR A 34 4.85 12.23 -2.93
CA THR A 34 6.10 12.98 -3.12
C THR A 34 7.33 12.09 -2.92
N ALA A 35 7.36 11.27 -1.87
CA ALA A 35 8.47 10.35 -1.59
C ALA A 35 8.58 9.21 -2.62
N PHE A 36 7.47 8.81 -3.25
CA PHE A 36 7.47 7.86 -4.37
C PHE A 36 8.00 8.49 -5.66
N SER A 37 7.56 9.70 -6.01
CA SER A 37 8.04 10.43 -7.19
C SER A 37 9.55 10.74 -7.11
N ASN A 38 10.05 11.08 -5.91
CA ASN A 38 11.46 11.34 -5.66
C ASN A 38 12.30 10.08 -5.36
N ALA A 39 11.72 8.88 -5.42
CA ALA A 39 12.47 7.65 -5.13
C ALA A 39 13.40 7.27 -6.30
N SER A 40 14.66 6.98 -5.98
CA SER A 40 15.67 6.47 -6.93
C SER A 40 15.89 4.95 -6.85
N SER A 41 15.33 4.29 -5.83
CA SER A 41 15.48 2.84 -5.58
C SER A 41 14.16 2.08 -5.81
N ARG A 42 14.22 0.93 -6.49
CA ARG A 42 13.09 0.01 -6.69
C ARG A 42 12.67 -0.70 -5.40
N VAL A 43 11.36 -0.80 -5.16
CA VAL A 43 10.74 -1.39 -3.97
C VAL A 43 9.34 -1.94 -4.29
N ASN A 44 9.12 -3.24 -4.00
CA ASN A 44 7.80 -3.88 -4.15
C ASN A 44 7.10 -4.06 -2.79
N PHE A 45 5.89 -3.51 -2.62
CA PHE A 45 5.05 -3.75 -1.44
C PHE A 45 3.54 -3.73 -1.75
N ILE A 46 2.77 -4.34 -0.85
CA ILE A 46 1.31 -4.23 -0.77
C ILE A 46 1.01 -3.88 0.69
N VAL A 47 0.49 -2.69 0.96
CA VAL A 47 0.01 -2.28 2.29
C VAL A 47 -1.51 -2.38 2.28
N PHE A 48 -2.06 -3.22 3.15
CA PHE A 48 -3.48 -3.22 3.49
C PHE A 48 -3.75 -2.09 4.49
N VAL A 49 -4.78 -1.30 4.19
CA VAL A 49 -5.11 -0.05 4.88
C VAL A 49 -6.55 -0.13 5.42
N CYS A 50 -6.71 0.04 6.73
CA CYS A 50 -8.01 0.04 7.42
C CYS A 50 -8.33 1.44 7.95
N LEU A 51 -9.60 1.86 7.83
CA LEU A 51 -10.07 3.19 8.26
C LEU A 51 -11.12 3.14 9.38
N SER A 52 -10.99 4.08 10.32
CA SER A 52 -11.88 4.24 11.47
C SER A 52 -12.95 5.33 11.25
N PHE A 53 -13.87 5.05 10.31
CA PHE A 53 -15.02 5.90 9.92
C PHE A 53 -14.70 7.07 8.97
N ASP A 54 -15.72 7.38 8.14
CA ASP A 54 -16.00 8.48 7.19
C ASP A 54 -14.88 9.12 6.31
N ASP A 55 -13.61 8.74 6.47
CA ASP A 55 -12.54 9.03 5.52
C ASP A 55 -12.78 8.32 4.17
N PHE A 56 -13.07 9.10 3.13
CA PHE A 56 -13.16 8.60 1.75
C PHE A 56 -11.89 8.91 0.96
N PHE A 57 -11.01 7.92 0.75
CA PHE A 57 -9.92 8.11 -0.21
C PHE A 57 -10.41 8.14 -1.64
N VAL A 58 -9.94 9.15 -2.38
CA VAL A 58 -9.92 9.13 -3.84
C VAL A 58 -8.88 8.09 -4.28
N PRO A 59 -9.27 7.02 -5.01
CA PRO A 59 -8.32 6.09 -5.60
C PRO A 59 -7.40 6.84 -6.57
N PHE A 60 -6.11 6.51 -6.57
CA PHE A 60 -5.13 7.17 -7.43
C PHE A 60 -4.15 6.19 -8.04
N ASP A 61 -3.53 6.61 -9.13
CA ASP A 61 -2.48 5.88 -9.82
C ASP A 61 -1.36 6.85 -10.21
N LEU A 62 -0.12 6.51 -9.85
CA LEU A 62 1.07 7.31 -10.13
C LEU A 62 2.15 6.41 -10.71
N THR A 63 2.85 6.87 -11.74
CA THR A 63 4.07 6.24 -12.26
C THR A 63 5.31 7.01 -11.82
N ASN A 64 6.41 6.28 -11.63
CA ASN A 64 7.76 6.81 -11.55
C ASN A 64 8.56 6.15 -12.68
N GLU A 65 8.78 6.90 -13.76
CA GLU A 65 9.47 6.41 -14.96
C GLU A 65 10.96 6.14 -14.71
N MET A 66 11.59 6.90 -13.82
CA MET A 66 13.00 6.74 -13.43
C MET A 66 13.26 5.40 -12.73
N THR A 67 12.36 4.96 -11.84
CA THR A 67 12.42 3.61 -11.27
C THR A 67 11.76 2.56 -12.18
N GLY A 68 10.85 2.95 -13.07
CA GLY A 68 10.00 2.02 -13.84
C GLY A 68 8.92 1.36 -12.97
N GLU A 69 8.38 2.11 -12.01
CA GLU A 69 7.41 1.62 -11.00
C GLU A 69 6.10 2.40 -11.01
N ARG A 70 5.10 1.81 -10.36
CA ARG A 70 3.73 2.30 -10.22
C ARG A 70 3.32 2.25 -8.75
N LEU A 71 2.66 3.30 -8.27
CA LEU A 71 2.04 3.39 -6.95
C LEU A 71 0.54 3.60 -7.14
N THR A 72 -0.26 2.61 -6.77
CA THR A 72 -1.73 2.62 -6.89
C THR A 72 -2.36 2.55 -5.50
N LEU A 73 -3.34 3.39 -5.23
CA LEU A 73 -4.28 3.23 -4.10
C LEU A 73 -5.65 2.86 -4.67
N LYS A 74 -6.19 1.70 -4.26
CA LYS A 74 -7.53 1.24 -4.70
C LYS A 74 -8.31 0.61 -3.55
N SER A 75 -9.65 0.72 -3.60
CA SER A 75 -10.51 0.10 -2.60
C SER A 75 -10.42 -1.42 -2.67
N ALA A 76 -10.49 -2.06 -1.50
CA ALA A 76 -10.47 -3.51 -1.30
C ALA A 76 -11.85 -4.07 -0.91
N ASP A 77 -12.82 -3.21 -0.57
CA ASP A 77 -14.18 -3.60 -0.21
C ASP A 77 -15.25 -2.69 -0.85
N LYS A 78 -16.53 -3.05 -0.68
CA LYS A 78 -17.65 -2.25 -1.19
C LYS A 78 -18.01 -1.04 -0.32
N ASN A 79 -17.44 -0.97 0.89
CA ASN A 79 -17.80 0.04 1.89
C ASN A 79 -16.80 1.21 1.91
N ASN A 80 -15.73 1.12 1.11
CA ASN A 80 -14.59 2.05 1.10
C ASN A 80 -13.98 2.24 2.51
N LYS A 81 -13.90 1.16 3.30
CA LYS A 81 -13.23 1.14 4.62
C LYS A 81 -11.89 0.41 4.60
N HIS A 82 -11.63 -0.32 3.53
CA HIS A 82 -10.42 -1.11 3.33
C HIS A 82 -9.81 -0.77 1.97
N PHE A 83 -8.51 -0.51 1.93
CA PHE A 83 -7.78 -0.15 0.70
C PHE A 83 -6.49 -0.97 0.56
N LEU A 84 -6.07 -1.18 -0.69
CA LEU A 84 -4.73 -1.64 -1.04
C LEU A 84 -3.92 -0.48 -1.59
N LEU A 85 -2.82 -0.15 -0.91
CA LEU A 85 -1.74 0.68 -1.42
C LEU A 85 -0.63 -0.22 -1.96
N ILE A 86 -0.44 -0.22 -3.28
CA ILE A 86 0.42 -1.16 -3.99
C ILE A 86 1.56 -0.39 -4.66
N ARG A 87 2.82 -0.74 -4.37
CA ARG A 87 3.99 -0.32 -5.14
C ARG A 87 4.56 -1.52 -5.88
N CYS A 88 4.65 -1.42 -7.21
CA CYS A 88 5.06 -2.52 -8.09
C CYS A 88 5.83 -2.00 -9.30
N PRO A 89 6.52 -2.86 -10.08
CA PRO A 89 7.04 -2.49 -11.40
C PRO A 89 5.89 -2.15 -12.37
N ILE A 90 6.14 -1.31 -13.36
CA ILE A 90 5.16 -1.01 -14.44
C ILE A 90 4.96 -2.26 -15.32
N SER A 91 6.05 -2.92 -15.71
CA SER A 91 5.99 -4.22 -16.39
C SER A 91 5.87 -5.33 -15.34
N ARG A 92 4.65 -5.84 -15.15
CA ARG A 92 4.33 -6.85 -14.13
C ARG A 92 3.41 -7.95 -14.66
N ASP A 93 3.54 -9.15 -14.11
CA ASP A 93 2.60 -10.25 -14.32
C ASP A 93 1.31 -9.97 -13.51
N GLU A 94 0.27 -9.48 -14.19
CA GLU A 94 -1.00 -9.14 -13.57
C GLU A 94 -1.71 -10.33 -12.92
N ASN A 95 -1.51 -11.57 -13.40
CA ASN A 95 -2.09 -12.76 -12.78
C ASN A 95 -1.41 -13.03 -11.42
N LYS A 96 -0.07 -12.93 -11.40
CA LYS A 96 0.74 -13.08 -10.18
C LYS A 96 0.44 -11.98 -9.16
N TRP A 97 0.30 -10.73 -9.61
CA TRP A 97 -0.07 -9.61 -8.72
C TRP A 97 -1.51 -9.72 -8.22
N THR A 98 -2.48 -10.08 -9.06
CA THR A 98 -3.86 -10.33 -8.63
C THR A 98 -3.93 -11.41 -7.55
N LYS A 99 -3.11 -12.47 -7.65
CA LYS A 99 -2.99 -13.50 -6.62
C LYS A 99 -2.44 -12.94 -5.30
N TRP A 100 -1.36 -12.15 -5.33
CA TRP A 100 -0.78 -11.52 -4.14
C TRP A 100 -1.68 -10.46 -3.49
N GLU A 101 -2.41 -9.69 -4.30
CA GLU A 101 -3.39 -8.72 -3.83
C GLU A 101 -4.57 -9.43 -3.12
N LYS A 102 -5.07 -10.54 -3.69
CA LYS A 102 -6.09 -11.40 -3.06
C LYS A 102 -5.58 -12.05 -1.77
N GLU A 103 -4.33 -12.54 -1.74
CA GLU A 103 -3.70 -13.08 -0.53
C GLU A 103 -3.57 -12.02 0.57
N ALA A 104 -3.20 -10.77 0.24
CA ALA A 104 -3.13 -9.67 1.20
C ALA A 104 -4.51 -9.35 1.82
N ILE A 105 -5.58 -9.35 1.02
CA ILE A 105 -6.96 -9.15 1.49
C ILE A 105 -7.42 -10.34 2.38
N GLU A 106 -7.16 -11.58 1.95
CA GLU A 106 -7.51 -12.77 2.74
C GLU A 106 -6.76 -12.85 4.07
N LEU A 107 -5.55 -12.28 4.16
CA LEU A 107 -4.79 -12.20 5.41
C LEU A 107 -5.40 -11.25 6.43
N GLU A 108 -6.22 -10.25 6.05
CA GLU A 108 -7.03 -9.46 6.99
C GLU A 108 -8.24 -10.24 7.47
N PHE A 109 -9.06 -10.77 6.56
CA PHE A 109 -10.28 -11.50 6.94
C PHE A 109 -10.01 -12.80 7.73
N LYS A 110 -8.74 -13.27 7.79
CA LYS A 110 -8.29 -14.39 8.65
C LYS A 110 -7.55 -13.94 9.92
N ASN A 111 -7.37 -12.64 10.16
CA ASN A 111 -6.60 -12.05 11.28
C ASN A 111 -5.15 -12.57 11.44
N GLN A 112 -4.55 -13.10 10.36
CA GLN A 112 -3.20 -13.69 10.40
C GLN A 112 -2.13 -12.59 10.30
N TRP A 113 -2.01 -11.77 11.36
CA TRP A 113 -1.24 -10.54 11.35
C TRP A 113 -0.09 -10.49 12.36
N ASN A 114 1.13 -10.45 11.82
CA ASN A 114 2.29 -9.87 12.51
C ASN A 114 2.05 -8.35 12.64
N LYS A 115 1.32 -7.95 13.69
CA LYS A 115 0.95 -6.55 13.95
C LYS A 115 2.18 -5.77 14.41
N ILE A 116 2.76 -4.98 13.50
CA ILE A 116 3.79 -4.00 13.81
C ILE A 116 3.11 -2.67 14.13
N ALA A 117 3.04 -2.32 15.41
CA ALA A 117 2.73 -0.95 15.82
C ALA A 117 4.01 -0.12 15.77
N ILE A 118 3.98 1.01 15.06
CA ILE A 118 5.06 2.00 15.06
C ILE A 118 4.58 3.16 15.93
N ASN A 119 5.19 3.32 17.10
CA ASN A 119 5.09 4.56 17.86
C ASN A 119 6.05 5.58 17.23
N VAL A 120 5.63 6.84 17.14
CA VAL A 120 6.42 7.97 16.64
C VAL A 120 7.20 8.62 17.79
#